data_AF-C7H038-F1
#
_entry.id   AF-C7H038-F1
#
_cell.length_a   1.000
_cell.length_b   1.000
_cell.length_c   1.000
_cell.angle_alpha   90.00
_cell.angle_beta   90.00
_cell.angle_gamma   90.00
#
_symmetry.space_group_name_H-M   'P 1'
#
loop_
_entity.id
_entity.type
_entity.pdbx_description
1 polymer ?
#
loop_
_entity_poly.entity_id
_entity_poly.type
_entity_poly.pdbx_seq_one_letter_code
_entity_poly.pdbx_strand_id
1 'polypeptide(L)'
;MKGNKGMLKAGNIKRLLAAIAVVVVLGISSAIGYCAEDEFKIVKTYPENAAEGMAYQNMSIKIWFNRDIKPEDSLKEANRKYKKYFSIQDEKGKELPVMVAFPKRKGGIFSKLSKDGDESKMLMVLVAIDQTGKEQAQPNTKYTFKIKKGLDLGSGNVIKEDKKVSFKTLNQSTANKVNIGMMVFMVGGMIVFSVVDNKKKQAAKNADNKKTPKPINPYKEAKRTGKPVEEIIKKNQKERQKAEARRERARLKNAEEKQESDKIIMDVNKPKHKYVDKSGSKRWKKLLDK
;
A
#
# COMPACT_ATOMS: atom_id res chain seq x y z
N MET A 1 5.48 84.82 45.00
CA MET A 1 5.02 83.76 44.08
C MET A 1 3.50 83.85 43.94
N LYS A 2 2.99 84.38 42.82
CA LYS A 2 1.54 84.48 42.53
C LYS A 2 1.06 83.12 41.99
N GLY A 3 0.20 82.43 42.73
CA GLY A 3 -0.45 81.21 42.30
C GLY A 3 -1.60 81.52 41.35
N ASN A 4 -1.43 81.22 40.06
CA ASN A 4 -2.48 81.35 39.07
C ASN A 4 -3.31 80.05 39.03
N LYS A 5 -4.39 79.98 39.80
CA LYS A 5 -5.37 78.89 39.70
C LYS A 5 -6.42 79.25 38.65
N GLY A 6 -6.20 78.80 37.42
CA GLY A 6 -7.20 78.86 36.35
C GLY A 6 -8.42 78.01 36.69
N MET A 7 -9.48 78.64 37.17
CA MET A 7 -10.79 78.00 37.36
C MET A 7 -11.43 77.80 35.99
N LEU A 8 -11.42 76.56 35.48
CA LEU A 8 -12.19 76.17 34.30
C LEU A 8 -13.68 76.31 34.62
N LYS A 9 -14.38 77.20 33.90
CA LYS A 9 -15.82 77.42 34.06
C LYS A 9 -16.58 76.09 33.89
N ALA A 10 -17.55 75.82 34.76
CA ALA A 10 -18.29 74.55 34.82
C ALA A 10 -18.93 74.11 33.48
N GLY A 11 -19.26 75.05 32.59
CA GLY A 11 -19.73 74.75 31.23
C GLY A 11 -18.67 74.10 30.32
N ASN A 12 -17.40 74.45 30.49
CA ASN A 12 -16.29 73.89 29.73
C ASN A 12 -15.89 72.50 30.23
N ILE A 13 -16.08 72.22 31.53
CA ILE A 13 -15.86 70.89 32.12
C ILE A 13 -16.90 69.89 31.60
N LYS A 14 -18.17 70.29 31.49
CA LYS A 14 -19.24 69.43 30.92
C LYS A 14 -19.00 69.11 29.44
N ARG A 15 -18.53 70.08 28.65
CA ARG A 15 -18.17 69.89 27.23
C ARG A 15 -16.92 69.03 27.06
N LEU A 16 -15.92 69.17 27.95
CA LEU A 16 -14.72 68.34 27.96
C LEU A 16 -15.03 66.89 28.33
N LEU A 17 -15.88 66.66 29.35
CA LEU A 17 -16.34 65.32 29.74
C LEU A 17 -17.15 64.64 28.63
N ALA A 18 -18.03 65.39 27.95
CA ALA A 18 -18.77 64.87 26.80
C ALA A 18 -17.85 64.50 25.62
N ALA A 19 -16.83 65.32 25.36
CA ALA A 19 -15.84 65.02 24.30
C ALA A 19 -14.99 63.78 24.64
N ILE A 20 -14.58 63.60 25.89
CA ILE A 20 -13.85 62.40 26.34
C ILE A 20 -14.75 61.15 26.23
N ALA A 21 -16.03 61.25 26.61
CA ALA A 21 -16.96 60.14 26.48
C ALA A 21 -17.17 59.71 25.01
N VAL A 22 -17.28 60.66 24.08
CA VAL A 22 -17.41 60.37 22.65
C VAL A 22 -16.13 59.73 22.08
N VAL A 23 -14.95 60.17 22.49
CA VAL A 23 -13.66 59.56 22.08
C VAL A 23 -13.51 58.14 22.64
N VAL A 24 -13.95 57.88 23.87
CA VAL A 24 -13.92 56.53 24.47
C VAL A 24 -14.90 55.59 23.75
N VAL A 25 -16.11 56.07 23.41
CA VAL A 25 -17.11 55.27 22.66
C VAL A 25 -16.66 54.99 21.23
N LEU A 26 -16.05 55.96 20.54
CA LEU A 26 -15.50 55.78 19.19
C LEU A 26 -14.24 54.90 19.17
N GLY A 27 -13.43 54.95 20.23
CA GLY A 27 -12.24 54.09 20.37
C GLY A 27 -12.55 52.61 20.63
N ILE A 28 -13.74 52.29 21.14
CA ILE A 28 -14.19 50.91 21.37
C ILE A 28 -14.78 50.30 20.08
N SER A 29 -15.31 51.10 19.16
CA SER A 29 -15.92 50.60 17.92
C SER A 29 -14.91 50.16 16.84
N SER A 30 -13.64 50.56 16.93
CA SER A 30 -12.61 50.20 15.96
C SER A 30 -11.86 48.89 16.29
N ALA A 31 -12.23 48.17 17.35
CA ALA A 31 -11.47 47.02 17.84
C ALA A 31 -12.12 45.63 17.63
N ILE A 32 -13.28 45.53 16.97
CA ILE A 32 -13.90 44.21 16.68
C ILE A 32 -14.24 44.10 15.20
N GLY A 33 -13.20 44.27 14.39
CA GLY A 33 -13.14 43.74 13.03
C GLY A 33 -12.37 42.43 13.03
N TYR A 34 -12.76 41.44 13.85
CA TYR A 34 -12.29 40.08 13.63
C TYR A 34 -13.02 39.57 12.38
N CYS A 35 -12.40 39.78 11.21
CA CYS A 35 -12.58 38.84 10.11
C CYS A 35 -12.45 37.44 10.73
N ALA A 36 -13.50 36.64 10.65
CA ALA A 36 -13.48 35.26 11.09
C ALA A 36 -12.47 34.50 10.24
N GLU A 37 -11.22 34.58 10.67
CA GLU A 37 -10.11 33.88 10.08
C GLU A 37 -10.34 32.39 10.32
N ASP A 38 -10.44 31.61 9.23
CA ASP A 38 -10.68 30.16 9.27
C ASP A 38 -9.78 29.48 10.31
N GLU A 39 -10.37 28.87 11.33
CA GLU A 39 -9.62 28.29 12.45
C GLU A 39 -8.46 27.39 11.97
N PHE A 40 -7.30 27.52 12.60
CA PHE A 40 -6.14 26.69 12.30
C PHE A 40 -6.46 25.22 12.62
N LYS A 41 -6.46 24.37 11.58
CA LYS A 41 -6.90 22.98 11.67
C LYS A 41 -6.05 22.04 10.83
N ILE A 42 -6.04 20.80 11.26
CA ILE A 42 -5.43 19.69 10.51
C ILE A 42 -6.39 19.28 9.39
N VAL A 43 -5.95 19.46 8.15
CA VAL A 43 -6.69 19.12 6.93
C VAL A 43 -6.57 17.63 6.63
N LYS A 44 -5.35 17.08 6.76
CA LYS A 44 -5.07 15.70 6.39
C LYS A 44 -3.99 15.10 7.28
N THR A 45 -4.07 13.78 7.49
CA THR A 45 -2.98 12.99 8.05
C THR A 45 -2.69 11.80 7.15
N TYR A 46 -1.45 11.35 7.14
CA TYR A 46 -1.07 10.05 6.60
C TYR A 46 -0.24 9.33 7.67
N PRO A 47 -0.66 8.16 8.16
CA PRO A 47 -1.88 7.44 7.82
C PRO A 47 -3.18 8.22 8.08
N GLU A 48 -4.23 7.90 7.34
CA GLU A 48 -5.59 8.40 7.60
C GLU A 48 -6.19 7.66 8.81
N ASN A 49 -7.25 8.24 9.41
CA ASN A 49 -7.91 7.59 10.53
C ASN A 49 -8.56 6.26 10.09
N ALA A 50 -8.37 5.23 10.91
CA ALA A 50 -8.74 3.84 10.64
C ALA A 50 -8.01 3.20 9.43
N ALA A 51 -6.90 3.77 8.96
CA ALA A 51 -6.11 3.16 7.89
C ALA A 51 -5.54 1.79 8.28
N GLU A 52 -5.50 0.86 7.33
CA GLU A 52 -4.96 -0.49 7.51
C GLU A 52 -3.80 -0.77 6.54
N GLY A 53 -2.98 -1.78 6.85
CA GLY A 53 -1.89 -2.19 5.97
C GLY A 53 -0.69 -1.23 5.98
N MET A 54 -0.58 -0.37 7.00
CA MET A 54 0.49 0.64 7.05
C MET A 54 1.86 -0.02 7.21
N ALA A 55 2.86 0.47 6.47
CA ALA A 55 4.23 0.06 6.69
C ALA A 55 4.68 0.47 8.11
N TYR A 56 5.25 -0.48 8.84
CA TYR A 56 5.75 -0.25 10.21
C TYR A 56 7.25 0.06 10.26
N GLN A 57 8.01 -0.37 9.24
CA GLN A 57 9.43 -0.04 9.10
C GLN A 57 9.58 1.44 8.72
N ASN A 58 10.41 2.19 9.45
CA ASN A 58 10.61 3.64 9.25
C ASN A 58 9.30 4.44 9.22
N MET A 59 8.35 4.07 10.09
CA MET A 59 7.04 4.69 10.14
C MET A 59 7.14 6.20 10.39
N SER A 60 6.46 6.96 9.54
CA SER A 60 6.30 8.41 9.67
C SER A 60 4.83 8.79 9.51
N ILE A 61 4.39 9.72 10.35
CA ILE A 61 3.07 10.33 10.29
C ILE A 61 3.24 11.72 9.69
N LYS A 62 2.60 11.96 8.56
CA LYS A 62 2.57 13.26 7.90
C LYS A 62 1.28 13.97 8.26
N ILE A 63 1.37 15.25 8.58
CA ILE A 63 0.25 16.08 9.01
C ILE A 63 0.24 17.33 8.14
N TRP A 64 -0.90 17.62 7.52
CA TRP A 64 -1.11 18.82 6.72
C TRP A 64 -2.11 19.74 7.42
N PHE A 65 -1.80 21.02 7.42
CA PHE A 65 -2.61 22.07 8.01
C PHE A 65 -3.29 22.92 6.93
N ASN A 66 -4.34 23.65 7.30
CA ASN A 66 -5.02 24.56 6.38
C ASN A 66 -4.20 25.82 6.04
N ARG A 67 -3.19 26.13 6.87
CA ARG A 67 -2.35 27.32 6.76
C ARG A 67 -0.87 26.98 6.82
N ASP A 68 -0.07 27.89 6.31
CA ASP A 68 1.39 27.79 6.36
C ASP A 68 1.87 27.80 7.81
N ILE A 69 2.83 26.94 8.10
CA ILE A 69 3.45 26.82 9.42
C ILE A 69 4.85 27.42 9.40
N LYS A 70 5.39 27.78 10.57
CA LYS A 70 6.77 28.23 10.73
C LYS A 70 7.65 27.03 11.13
N PRO A 71 8.42 26.44 10.19
CA PRO A 71 9.26 25.29 10.48
C PRO A 71 10.49 25.74 11.26
N GLU A 72 11.02 24.83 12.06
CA GLU A 72 12.35 24.99 12.65
C GLU A 72 13.35 24.30 11.72
N ASP A 73 14.45 24.99 11.40
CA ASP A 73 15.46 24.49 10.47
C ASP A 73 16.30 23.35 11.09
N SER A 74 16.45 23.37 12.43
CA SER A 74 17.18 22.37 13.19
C SER A 74 16.26 21.27 13.73
N LEU A 75 16.60 20.01 13.44
CA LEU A 75 15.91 18.85 14.00
C LEU A 75 15.91 18.90 15.54
N LYS A 76 17.01 19.35 16.15
CA LYS A 76 17.14 19.44 17.62
C LYS A 76 16.13 20.42 18.22
N GLU A 77 15.95 21.57 17.58
CA GLU A 77 15.03 22.62 18.03
C GLU A 77 13.57 22.21 17.84
N ALA A 78 13.25 21.64 16.67
CA ALA A 78 11.93 21.07 16.40
C ALA A 78 11.52 20.05 17.47
N ASN A 79 12.42 19.14 17.82
CA ASN A 79 12.18 18.13 18.84
C ASN A 79 12.04 18.73 20.24
N ARG A 80 12.89 19.70 20.62
CA ARG A 80 12.78 20.37 21.92
C ARG A 80 11.43 21.08 22.09
N LYS A 81 10.92 21.72 21.03
CA LYS A 81 9.72 22.55 21.08
C LYS A 81 8.43 21.74 20.94
N TYR A 82 8.39 20.80 19.99
CA TYR A 82 7.13 20.20 19.54
C TYR A 82 6.92 18.74 19.98
N LYS A 83 7.97 17.99 20.33
CA LYS A 83 7.86 16.55 20.64
C LYS A 83 6.79 16.25 21.70
N LYS A 84 6.67 17.09 22.73
CA LYS A 84 5.73 16.94 23.86
C LYS A 84 4.25 16.91 23.47
N TYR A 85 3.90 17.43 22.28
CA TYR A 85 2.52 17.48 21.78
C TYR A 85 2.10 16.21 21.03
N PHE A 86 3.04 15.30 20.77
CA PHE A 86 2.81 14.11 19.96
C PHE A 86 3.06 12.85 20.78
N SER A 87 2.15 11.89 20.69
CA SER A 87 2.38 10.54 21.22
C SER A 87 1.79 9.48 20.30
N ILE A 88 2.48 8.35 20.20
CA ILE A 88 2.03 7.16 19.47
C ILE A 88 2.01 6.02 20.47
N GLN A 89 0.86 5.39 20.64
CA GLN A 89 0.66 4.32 21.61
C GLN A 89 0.07 3.10 20.91
N ASP A 90 0.53 1.90 21.28
CA ASP A 90 -0.15 0.67 20.88
C ASP A 90 -1.42 0.42 21.72
N GLU A 91 -2.17 -0.64 21.40
CA GLU A 91 -3.36 -1.06 22.14
C GLU A 91 -3.08 -1.41 23.61
N LYS A 92 -1.84 -1.73 23.96
CA LYS A 92 -1.40 -2.06 25.32
C LYS A 92 -0.96 -0.83 26.10
N GLY A 93 -0.98 0.35 25.48
CA GLY A 93 -0.55 1.61 26.08
C GLY A 93 0.97 1.82 26.04
N LYS A 94 1.75 0.98 25.35
CA LYS A 94 3.18 1.18 25.16
C LYS A 94 3.40 2.37 24.22
N GLU A 95 4.09 3.40 24.71
CA GLU A 95 4.47 4.55 23.89
C GLU A 95 5.65 4.21 22.99
N LEU A 96 5.59 4.68 21.74
CA LEU A 96 6.74 4.68 20.84
C LEU A 96 7.50 6.00 20.97
N PRO A 97 8.84 5.98 20.92
CA PRO A 97 9.62 7.20 20.91
C PRO A 97 9.39 7.94 19.59
N VAL A 98 9.13 9.25 19.68
CA VAL A 98 8.83 10.07 18.50
C VAL A 98 9.88 11.16 18.27
N MET A 99 10.05 11.52 17.00
CA MET A 99 10.83 12.67 16.56
C MET A 99 9.99 13.56 15.65
N VAL A 100 10.14 14.88 15.77
CA VAL A 100 9.46 15.86 14.92
C VAL A 100 10.44 16.41 13.89
N ALA A 101 10.03 16.44 12.63
CA ALA A 101 10.80 17.03 11.54
C ALA A 101 9.89 17.84 10.61
N PHE A 102 10.48 18.85 9.98
CA PHE A 102 9.83 19.63 8.93
C PHE A 102 10.44 19.25 7.57
N PRO A 103 9.64 19.21 6.49
CA PRO A 103 10.18 19.05 5.14
C PRO A 103 11.11 20.23 4.81
N LYS A 104 12.25 19.94 4.17
CA LYS A 104 13.24 20.96 3.79
C LYS A 104 12.72 21.82 2.65
N ARG A 105 12.56 23.13 2.90
CA ARG A 105 12.00 24.10 1.94
C ARG A 105 12.95 24.56 0.83
N LYS A 106 14.25 24.28 0.89
CA LYS A 106 15.24 24.69 -0.15
C LYS A 106 16.21 23.58 -0.55
N GLY A 107 16.31 23.33 -1.86
CA GLY A 107 17.46 22.67 -2.52
C GLY A 107 17.58 21.15 -2.41
N GLY A 108 16.67 20.46 -1.70
CA GLY A 108 16.68 18.99 -1.60
C GLY A 108 15.87 18.29 -2.70
N ILE A 109 16.11 16.99 -2.93
CA ILE A 109 15.34 16.15 -3.87
C ILE A 109 13.82 16.27 -3.64
N PHE A 110 13.37 16.42 -2.39
CA PHE A 110 11.96 16.63 -2.05
C PHE A 110 11.38 17.95 -2.58
N SER A 111 12.16 19.04 -2.57
CA SER A 111 11.71 20.36 -3.06
C SER A 111 11.41 20.39 -4.58
N LYS A 112 11.92 19.42 -5.35
CA LYS A 112 11.66 19.30 -6.80
C LYS A 112 10.50 18.37 -7.15
N LEU A 113 10.06 17.51 -6.23
CA LEU A 113 8.92 16.59 -6.45
C LEU A 113 7.58 17.20 -6.06
N SER A 114 7.56 18.20 -5.19
CA SER A 114 6.35 18.80 -4.67
C SER A 114 5.93 20.00 -5.53
N LYS A 115 5.18 19.73 -6.62
CA LYS A 115 4.63 20.77 -7.51
C LYS A 115 3.58 21.67 -6.84
N ASP A 116 3.07 21.31 -5.66
CA ASP A 116 1.84 21.90 -5.11
C ASP A 116 2.03 22.81 -3.88
N GLY A 117 3.26 23.18 -3.49
CA GLY A 117 3.48 24.13 -2.38
C GLY A 117 3.04 23.64 -0.98
N ASP A 118 2.57 22.41 -0.88
CA ASP A 118 1.91 21.82 0.30
C ASP A 118 2.90 21.48 1.45
N GLU A 119 4.20 21.46 1.17
CA GLU A 119 5.25 21.26 2.18
C GLU A 119 5.33 22.40 3.19
N SER A 120 4.93 23.61 2.79
CA SER A 120 4.87 24.76 3.69
C SER A 120 3.81 24.60 4.80
N LYS A 121 2.87 23.68 4.61
CA LYS A 121 1.76 23.37 5.52
C LYS A 121 1.91 21.99 6.16
N MET A 122 3.08 21.36 6.06
CA MET A 122 3.29 19.97 6.47
C MET A 122 4.29 19.83 7.61
N LEU A 123 3.95 18.97 8.59
CA LEU A 123 4.84 18.50 9.65
C LEU A 123 4.93 16.97 9.59
N MET A 124 6.11 16.41 9.93
CA MET A 124 6.32 14.97 10.03
C MET A 124 6.66 14.56 11.46
N VAL A 125 6.00 13.50 11.94
CA VAL A 125 6.32 12.81 13.20
C VAL A 125 6.85 11.43 12.85
N LEU A 126 8.12 11.17 13.14
CA LEU A 126 8.78 9.89 12.88
C LEU A 126 8.81 9.06 14.16
N VAL A 127 8.72 7.74 14.03
CA VAL A 127 9.09 6.84 15.13
C VAL A 127 10.62 6.77 15.17
N ALA A 128 11.20 7.16 16.31
CA ALA A 128 12.62 7.04 16.52
C ALA A 128 13.01 5.57 16.62
N ILE A 129 14.14 5.22 16.02
CA ILE A 129 14.75 3.91 16.19
C ILE A 129 15.87 4.08 17.19
N ASP A 130 15.81 3.36 18.30
CA ASP A 130 16.91 3.27 19.23
C ASP A 130 18.00 2.32 18.68
N GLN A 131 19.22 2.44 19.18
CA GLN A 131 20.35 1.61 18.73
C GLN A 131 20.12 0.10 18.97
N THR A 132 19.19 -0.26 19.87
CA THR A 132 18.87 -1.66 20.16
C THR A 132 17.77 -2.24 19.27
N GLY A 133 17.07 -1.39 18.50
CA GLY A 133 15.98 -1.78 17.60
C GLY A 133 14.72 -2.30 18.31
N LYS A 134 14.65 -2.20 19.64
CA LYS A 134 13.55 -2.75 20.46
C LYS A 134 12.36 -1.80 20.60
N GLU A 135 12.55 -0.51 20.31
CA GLU A 135 11.51 0.51 20.42
C GLU A 135 10.86 0.87 19.08
N GLN A 136 10.84 -0.07 18.14
CA GLN A 136 10.25 0.13 16.82
C GLN A 136 8.76 -0.25 16.79
N ALA A 137 8.05 0.29 15.80
CA ALA A 137 6.69 -0.14 15.50
C ALA A 137 6.68 -1.63 15.07
N GLN A 138 5.62 -2.34 15.44
CA GLN A 138 5.48 -3.78 15.20
C GLN A 138 4.52 -4.08 14.06
N PRO A 139 4.68 -5.22 13.36
CA PRO A 139 3.72 -5.68 12.36
C PRO A 139 2.40 -6.10 13.00
N ASN A 140 1.30 -5.96 12.24
CA ASN A 140 -0.06 -6.34 12.66
C ASN A 140 -0.51 -5.71 14.00
N THR A 141 -0.06 -4.50 14.29
CA THR A 141 -0.36 -3.79 15.54
C THR A 141 -1.16 -2.54 15.23
N LYS A 142 -2.21 -2.30 16.02
CA LYS A 142 -2.98 -1.06 15.95
C LYS A 142 -2.30 -0.03 16.85
N TYR A 143 -2.14 1.17 16.29
CA TYR A 143 -1.57 2.32 16.97
C TYR A 143 -2.59 3.45 17.01
N THR A 144 -2.52 4.25 18.08
CA THR A 144 -3.23 5.50 18.22
C THR A 144 -2.23 6.63 18.32
N PHE A 145 -2.25 7.51 17.33
CA PHE A 145 -1.53 8.76 17.32
C PHE A 145 -2.37 9.87 17.94
N LYS A 146 -1.78 10.63 18.87
CA LYS A 146 -2.43 11.75 19.55
C LYS A 146 -1.66 13.03 19.28
N ILE A 147 -2.40 14.08 18.95
CA ILE A 147 -1.92 15.46 18.82
C ILE A 147 -2.61 16.25 19.93
N LYS A 148 -1.84 16.77 20.87
CA LYS A 148 -2.36 17.55 22.00
C LYS A 148 -2.71 18.98 21.57
N LYS A 149 -3.75 19.54 22.19
CA LYS A 149 -4.08 20.96 22.11
C LYS A 149 -2.93 21.83 22.59
N GLY A 150 -2.92 23.08 22.13
CA GLY A 150 -1.87 24.07 22.43
C GLY A 150 -0.60 23.88 21.60
N LEU A 151 -0.62 23.02 20.57
CA LEU A 151 0.44 22.96 19.58
C LEU A 151 0.43 24.26 18.77
N ASP A 152 1.42 25.11 19.01
CA ASP A 152 1.65 26.39 18.31
C ASP A 152 2.74 26.21 17.25
N LEU A 153 2.36 26.32 15.98
CA LEU A 153 3.27 26.20 14.84
C LEU A 153 3.68 27.57 14.26
N GLY A 154 3.58 28.62 15.08
CA GLY A 154 3.93 30.00 14.75
C GLY A 154 2.78 30.78 14.12
N SER A 155 2.88 32.11 14.13
CA SER A 155 1.91 33.02 13.49
C SER A 155 0.46 32.88 14.02
N GLY A 156 0.29 32.52 15.29
CA GLY A 156 -1.04 32.30 15.88
C GLY A 156 -1.69 30.97 15.49
N ASN A 157 -0.96 30.07 14.81
CA ASN A 157 -1.44 28.75 14.41
C ASN A 157 -1.44 27.77 15.59
N VAL A 158 -2.44 27.90 16.47
CA VAL A 158 -2.60 27.06 17.66
C VAL A 158 -3.72 26.05 17.45
N ILE A 159 -3.43 24.76 17.66
CA ILE A 159 -4.46 23.71 17.71
C ILE A 159 -5.27 23.83 19.00
N LYS A 160 -6.59 23.99 18.89
CA LYS A 160 -7.48 24.18 20.05
C LYS A 160 -7.90 22.89 20.75
N GLU A 161 -7.96 21.79 20.00
CA GLU A 161 -8.50 20.51 20.50
C GLU A 161 -7.53 19.34 20.31
N ASP A 162 -7.64 18.35 21.19
CA ASP A 162 -6.89 17.11 21.05
C ASP A 162 -7.43 16.31 19.86
N LYS A 163 -6.52 15.87 18.97
CA LYS A 163 -6.89 15.03 17.83
C LYS A 163 -6.28 13.64 17.98
N LYS A 164 -7.06 12.62 17.63
CA LYS A 164 -6.64 11.22 17.64
C LYS A 164 -6.78 10.62 16.25
N VAL A 165 -5.79 9.84 15.85
CA VAL A 165 -5.77 9.10 14.58
C VAL A 165 -5.37 7.67 14.90
N SER A 166 -6.22 6.71 14.57
CA SER A 166 -5.91 5.30 14.72
C SER A 166 -5.51 4.69 13.38
N PHE A 167 -4.55 3.78 13.37
CA PHE A 167 -4.17 3.04 12.17
C PHE A 167 -3.59 1.68 12.55
N LYS A 168 -3.59 0.73 11.60
CA LYS A 168 -3.09 -0.64 11.80
C LYS A 168 -1.97 -0.95 10.83
N THR A 169 -0.88 -1.48 11.36
CA THR A 169 0.28 -1.87 10.55
C THR A 169 0.05 -3.16 9.79
N LEU A 170 0.79 -3.33 8.69
CA LEU A 170 0.71 -4.49 7.81
C LEU A 170 1.08 -5.78 8.56
N ASN A 171 0.29 -6.82 8.31
CA ASN A 171 0.61 -8.17 8.76
C ASN A 171 1.53 -8.88 7.75
N GLN A 172 2.84 -8.73 7.94
CA GLN A 172 3.84 -9.39 7.10
C GLN A 172 3.83 -10.93 7.23
N SER A 173 3.38 -11.49 8.35
CA SER A 173 3.34 -12.95 8.54
C SER A 173 2.34 -13.61 7.59
N THR A 174 1.16 -13.01 7.40
CA THR A 174 0.16 -13.53 6.46
C THR A 174 0.64 -13.39 5.01
N ALA A 175 1.24 -12.25 4.65
CA ALA A 175 1.75 -12.02 3.30
C ALA A 175 2.89 -13.00 2.93
N ASN A 176 3.82 -13.25 3.86
CA ASN A 176 4.91 -14.20 3.63
C ASN A 176 4.43 -15.65 3.58
N LYS A 177 3.43 -16.04 4.39
CA LYS A 177 2.85 -17.39 4.33
C LYS A 177 2.16 -17.68 3.00
N VAL A 178 1.44 -16.71 2.42
CA VAL A 178 0.80 -16.87 1.10
C VAL A 178 1.86 -17.01 0.01
N ASN A 179 2.90 -16.16 0.02
CA ASN A 179 3.97 -16.23 -0.97
C ASN A 179 4.78 -17.53 -0.88
N ILE A 180 5.11 -17.98 0.34
CA ILE A 180 5.76 -19.29 0.57
C ILE A 180 4.83 -20.42 0.13
N GLY A 181 3.52 -20.35 0.42
CA GLY A 181 2.55 -21.34 -0.03
C GLY A 181 2.50 -21.47 -1.56
N MET A 182 2.52 -20.34 -2.28
CA MET A 182 2.54 -20.33 -3.74
C MET A 182 3.85 -20.88 -4.31
N MET A 183 4.99 -20.56 -3.68
CA MET A 183 6.30 -21.11 -4.05
C MET A 183 6.37 -22.62 -3.79
N VAL A 184 5.88 -23.10 -2.64
CA VAL A 184 5.81 -24.53 -2.31
C VAL A 184 4.85 -25.25 -3.24
N PHE A 185 3.74 -24.63 -3.64
CA PHE A 185 2.82 -25.21 -4.63
C PHE A 185 3.48 -25.34 -6.01
N MET A 186 4.22 -24.31 -6.45
CA MET A 186 4.91 -24.34 -7.75
C MET A 186 6.08 -25.34 -7.76
N VAL A 187 6.91 -25.36 -6.72
CA VAL A 187 8.02 -26.33 -6.57
C VAL A 187 7.48 -27.75 -6.36
N GLY A 188 6.48 -27.91 -5.50
CA GLY A 188 5.83 -29.19 -5.26
C GLY A 188 5.15 -29.74 -6.51
N GLY A 189 4.47 -28.89 -7.27
CA GLY A 189 3.92 -29.20 -8.58
C GLY A 189 5.02 -29.67 -9.54
N MET A 190 6.11 -28.90 -9.68
CA MET A 190 7.24 -29.28 -10.54
C MET A 190 7.88 -30.60 -10.11
N ILE A 191 8.00 -30.91 -8.82
CA ILE A 191 8.54 -32.18 -8.35
C ILE A 191 7.61 -33.34 -8.69
N VAL A 192 6.29 -33.21 -8.47
CA VAL A 192 5.32 -34.26 -8.81
C VAL A 192 5.23 -34.46 -10.32
N PHE A 193 5.14 -33.39 -11.11
CA PHE A 193 5.18 -33.45 -12.57
C PHE A 193 6.52 -34.02 -13.07
N SER A 194 7.66 -33.64 -12.49
CA SER A 194 8.97 -34.18 -12.85
C SER A 194 9.13 -35.65 -12.48
N VAL A 195 8.60 -36.11 -11.34
CA VAL A 195 8.60 -37.54 -10.96
C VAL A 195 7.69 -38.34 -11.88
N VAL A 196 6.50 -37.84 -12.20
CA VAL A 196 5.56 -38.48 -13.14
C VAL A 196 6.13 -38.49 -14.55
N ASP A 197 6.76 -37.40 -14.99
CA ASP A 197 7.39 -37.28 -16.29
C ASP A 197 8.68 -38.10 -16.39
N ASN A 198 9.47 -38.21 -15.32
CA ASN A 198 10.61 -39.12 -15.27
C ASN A 198 10.17 -40.57 -15.24
N LYS A 199 9.08 -40.92 -14.55
CA LYS A 199 8.49 -42.26 -14.62
C LYS A 199 7.92 -42.54 -16.01
N LYS A 200 7.23 -41.59 -16.64
CA LYS A 200 6.73 -41.71 -18.03
C LYS A 200 7.88 -41.77 -19.03
N LYS A 201 8.96 -40.98 -18.87
CA LYS A 201 10.17 -41.00 -19.70
C LYS A 201 10.99 -42.26 -19.47
N GLN A 202 11.11 -42.78 -18.25
CA GLN A 202 11.71 -44.09 -17.97
C GLN A 202 10.86 -45.22 -18.51
N ALA A 203 9.53 -45.17 -18.37
CA ALA A 203 8.62 -46.13 -18.98
C ALA A 203 8.65 -46.05 -20.51
N ALA A 204 8.82 -44.85 -21.09
CA ALA A 204 9.00 -44.64 -22.53
C ALA A 204 10.36 -45.13 -23.01
N LYS A 205 11.45 -44.90 -22.27
CA LYS A 205 12.80 -45.44 -22.55
C LYS A 205 12.85 -46.96 -22.41
N ASN A 206 12.20 -47.52 -21.38
CA ASN A 206 12.05 -48.97 -21.19
C ASN A 206 11.09 -49.59 -22.23
N ALA A 207 10.11 -48.82 -22.72
CA ALA A 207 9.28 -49.21 -23.84
C ALA A 207 10.00 -49.05 -25.19
N ASP A 208 10.91 -48.09 -25.36
CA ASP A 208 11.72 -47.91 -26.58
C ASP A 208 12.80 -48.99 -26.70
N ASN A 209 13.38 -49.45 -25.59
CA ASN A 209 14.19 -50.69 -25.56
C ASN A 209 13.36 -51.97 -25.86
N LYS A 210 12.02 -51.88 -25.88
CA LYS A 210 11.10 -52.93 -26.33
C LYS A 210 10.38 -52.60 -27.67
N LYS A 211 10.60 -51.43 -28.28
CA LYS A 211 9.88 -50.96 -29.49
C LYS A 211 10.74 -50.91 -30.75
N THR A 212 11.99 -51.32 -30.70
CA THR A 212 12.62 -51.92 -31.87
C THR A 212 12.45 -53.43 -31.74
N PRO A 213 11.42 -54.05 -32.35
CA PRO A 213 11.61 -55.43 -32.75
C PRO A 213 12.86 -55.40 -33.62
N LYS A 214 13.97 -55.96 -33.12
CA LYS A 214 15.15 -56.23 -33.95
C LYS A 214 14.62 -56.81 -35.25
N PRO A 215 15.01 -56.33 -36.44
CA PRO A 215 14.44 -56.81 -37.70
C PRO A 215 14.52 -58.33 -37.72
N ILE A 216 13.38 -58.96 -37.47
CA ILE A 216 13.26 -60.41 -37.44
C ILE A 216 13.25 -60.82 -38.90
N ASN A 217 14.28 -61.57 -39.30
CA ASN A 217 14.26 -62.24 -40.60
C ASN A 217 13.22 -63.38 -40.52
N PRO A 218 12.08 -63.29 -41.24
CA PRO A 218 10.94 -64.20 -41.08
C PRO A 218 11.30 -65.67 -41.31
N TYR A 219 12.25 -65.93 -42.21
CA TYR A 219 12.73 -67.28 -42.54
C TYR A 219 13.57 -67.90 -41.43
N LYS A 220 14.25 -67.08 -40.61
CA LYS A 220 15.01 -67.57 -39.45
C LYS A 220 14.10 -67.92 -38.27
N GLU A 221 13.00 -67.20 -38.06
CA GLU A 221 12.07 -67.49 -36.97
C GLU A 221 11.15 -68.68 -37.26
N ALA A 222 10.70 -68.86 -38.50
CA ALA A 222 9.95 -70.05 -38.89
C ALA A 222 10.76 -71.35 -38.67
N LYS A 223 12.07 -71.32 -38.97
CA LYS A 223 12.99 -72.44 -38.73
C LYS A 223 13.26 -72.71 -37.24
N ARG A 224 13.08 -71.70 -36.37
CA ARG A 224 13.35 -71.79 -34.92
C ARG A 224 12.10 -72.08 -34.07
N THR A 225 10.92 -71.75 -34.58
CA THR A 225 9.64 -71.89 -33.84
C THR A 225 8.67 -72.90 -34.47
N GLY A 226 8.95 -73.40 -35.67
CA GLY A 226 8.14 -74.43 -36.35
C GLY A 226 6.76 -73.95 -36.81
N LYS A 227 6.50 -72.63 -36.78
CA LYS A 227 5.20 -72.02 -37.14
C LYS A 227 5.24 -71.44 -38.56
N PRO A 228 4.10 -71.44 -39.29
CA PRO A 228 4.05 -70.94 -40.65
C PRO A 228 4.28 -69.42 -40.72
N VAL A 229 5.06 -69.00 -41.72
CA VAL A 229 5.53 -67.61 -41.92
C VAL A 229 4.37 -66.60 -42.00
N GLU A 230 3.23 -67.01 -42.56
CA GLU A 230 2.05 -66.17 -42.74
C GLU A 230 1.39 -65.74 -41.42
N GLU A 231 1.43 -66.61 -40.41
CA GLU A 231 0.84 -66.32 -39.10
C GLU A 231 1.67 -65.29 -38.31
N ILE A 232 2.99 -65.30 -38.51
CA ILE A 232 3.93 -64.34 -37.92
C ILE A 232 3.73 -62.95 -38.55
N ILE A 233 3.51 -62.88 -39.87
CA ILE A 233 3.26 -61.63 -40.58
C ILE A 233 1.92 -61.01 -40.15
N LYS A 234 0.84 -61.80 -40.07
CA LYS A 234 -0.47 -61.33 -39.61
C LYS A 234 -0.44 -60.86 -38.16
N LYS A 235 0.27 -61.56 -37.28
CA LYS A 235 0.41 -61.17 -35.87
C LYS A 235 1.20 -59.87 -35.70
N ASN A 236 2.30 -59.72 -36.45
CA ASN A 236 3.13 -58.52 -36.42
C ASN A 236 2.39 -57.30 -37.00
N GLN A 237 1.65 -57.46 -38.10
CA GLN A 237 0.80 -56.41 -38.66
C GLN A 237 -0.31 -55.98 -37.69
N LYS A 238 -0.98 -56.94 -37.03
CA LYS A 238 -2.03 -56.64 -36.04
C LYS A 238 -1.49 -55.90 -34.82
N GLU A 239 -0.29 -56.23 -34.36
CA GLU A 239 0.37 -55.49 -33.26
C GLU A 239 0.83 -54.10 -33.69
N ARG A 240 1.33 -53.94 -34.92
CA ARG A 240 1.67 -52.63 -35.51
C ARG A 240 0.44 -51.72 -35.60
N GLN A 241 -0.67 -52.22 -36.11
CA GLN A 241 -1.93 -51.46 -36.19
C GLN A 241 -2.47 -51.07 -34.80
N LYS A 242 -2.43 -51.97 -33.81
CA LYS A 242 -2.84 -51.64 -32.44
C LYS A 242 -1.91 -50.61 -31.78
N ALA A 243 -0.62 -50.66 -32.06
CA ALA A 243 0.34 -49.70 -31.56
C ALA A 243 0.14 -48.31 -32.21
N GLU A 244 -0.20 -48.27 -33.49
CA GLU A 244 -0.47 -47.04 -34.23
C GLU A 244 -1.78 -46.38 -33.78
N ALA A 245 -2.86 -47.15 -33.66
CA ALA A 245 -4.13 -46.66 -33.10
C ALA A 245 -4.00 -46.14 -31.65
N ARG A 246 -3.13 -46.76 -30.83
CA ARG A 246 -2.82 -46.25 -29.48
C ARG A 246 -2.02 -44.94 -29.51
N ARG A 247 -1.10 -44.79 -30.46
CA ARG A 247 -0.32 -43.56 -30.64
C ARG A 247 -1.18 -42.40 -31.15
N GLU A 248 -2.11 -42.68 -32.04
CA GLU A 248 -3.05 -41.68 -32.57
C GLU A 248 -4.02 -41.19 -31.49
N ARG A 249 -4.60 -42.11 -30.70
CA ARG A 249 -5.43 -41.76 -29.54
C ARG A 249 -4.68 -40.93 -28.50
N ALA A 250 -3.39 -41.21 -28.27
CA ALA A 250 -2.56 -40.42 -27.35
C ALA A 250 -2.24 -39.02 -27.92
N ARG A 251 -2.05 -38.90 -29.23
CA ARG A 251 -1.85 -37.61 -29.90
C ARG A 251 -3.10 -36.73 -29.84
N LEU A 252 -4.28 -37.32 -30.05
CA LEU A 252 -5.57 -36.62 -29.96
C LEU A 252 -5.82 -36.09 -28.55
N LYS A 253 -5.65 -36.92 -27.51
CA LYS A 253 -5.81 -36.48 -26.10
C LYS A 253 -4.86 -35.34 -25.71
N ASN A 254 -3.58 -35.44 -26.11
CA ASN A 254 -2.63 -34.37 -25.84
C ASN A 254 -2.94 -33.07 -26.62
N ALA A 255 -3.59 -33.17 -27.79
CA ALA A 255 -4.03 -31.99 -28.55
C ALA A 255 -5.27 -31.35 -27.90
N GLU A 256 -6.22 -32.13 -27.40
CA GLU A 256 -7.37 -31.66 -26.63
C GLU A 256 -6.94 -30.98 -25.34
N GLU A 257 -6.03 -31.58 -24.55
CA GLU A 257 -5.51 -30.98 -23.32
C GLU A 257 -4.79 -29.65 -23.56
N LYS A 258 -4.05 -29.52 -24.67
CA LYS A 258 -3.40 -28.25 -25.06
C LYS A 258 -4.41 -27.18 -25.44
N GLN A 259 -5.47 -27.54 -26.19
CA GLN A 259 -6.52 -26.59 -26.53
C GLN A 259 -7.30 -26.12 -25.30
N GLU A 260 -7.53 -27.00 -24.33
CA GLU A 260 -8.15 -26.65 -23.05
C GLU A 260 -7.28 -25.65 -22.26
N SER A 261 -5.97 -25.90 -22.17
CA SER A 261 -5.03 -24.99 -21.49
C SER A 261 -4.91 -23.64 -22.17
N ASP A 262 -4.90 -23.60 -23.51
CA ASP A 262 -4.78 -22.36 -24.27
C ASP A 262 -6.03 -21.47 -24.12
N LYS A 263 -7.23 -22.08 -24.05
CA LYS A 263 -8.49 -21.36 -23.76
C LYS A 263 -8.47 -20.71 -22.37
N ILE A 264 -7.96 -21.42 -21.37
CA ILE A 264 -7.84 -20.91 -19.99
C ILE A 264 -6.88 -19.71 -19.95
N ILE A 265 -5.73 -19.80 -20.64
CA ILE A 265 -4.74 -18.71 -20.69
C ILE A 265 -5.31 -17.47 -21.40
N MET A 266 -6.05 -17.64 -22.49
CA MET A 266 -6.69 -16.53 -23.21
C MET A 266 -7.75 -15.82 -22.36
N ASP A 267 -8.49 -16.53 -21.50
CA ASP A 267 -9.53 -15.92 -20.67
C ASP A 267 -8.97 -15.10 -19.49
N VAL A 268 -7.79 -15.47 -19.00
CA VAL A 268 -7.06 -14.71 -17.96
C VAL A 268 -6.50 -13.39 -18.52
N ASN A 269 -6.16 -13.34 -19.81
CA ASN A 269 -5.49 -12.19 -20.43
C ASN A 269 -6.43 -11.23 -21.20
N LYS A 270 -7.76 -11.40 -21.12
CA LYS A 270 -8.71 -10.47 -21.73
C LYS A 270 -8.68 -9.10 -21.03
N PRO A 271 -8.52 -7.99 -21.77
CA PRO A 271 -8.52 -6.65 -21.19
C PRO A 271 -9.91 -6.31 -20.61
N LYS A 272 -9.96 -5.96 -19.32
CA LYS A 272 -11.15 -5.38 -18.70
C LYS A 272 -11.28 -3.94 -19.19
N HIS A 273 -12.44 -3.54 -19.68
CA HIS A 273 -12.71 -2.14 -20.04
C HIS A 273 -13.60 -1.48 -18.98
N LYS A 274 -13.48 -0.15 -18.87
CA LYS A 274 -14.31 0.69 -17.99
C LYS A 274 -15.60 1.03 -18.73
N TYR A 275 -16.74 0.82 -18.08
CA TYR A 275 -18.01 1.41 -18.52
C TYR A 275 -18.60 2.28 -17.41
N VAL A 276 -19.36 3.30 -17.80
CA VAL A 276 -20.04 4.23 -16.89
C VAL A 276 -21.50 3.84 -16.84
N ASP A 277 -21.99 3.44 -15.67
CA ASP A 277 -23.42 3.15 -15.52
C ASP A 277 -24.28 4.42 -15.61
N LYS A 278 -25.60 4.25 -15.74
CA LYS A 278 -26.56 5.37 -15.83
C LYS A 278 -26.61 6.26 -14.57
N SER A 279 -25.92 5.86 -13.50
CA SER A 279 -25.74 6.64 -12.26
C SER A 279 -24.39 7.36 -12.17
N GLY A 280 -23.58 7.35 -13.24
CA GLY A 280 -22.28 8.03 -13.28
C GLY A 280 -21.15 7.30 -12.56
N SER A 281 -21.36 6.06 -12.11
CA SER A 281 -20.36 5.26 -11.41
C SER A 281 -19.55 4.41 -12.40
N LYS A 282 -18.21 4.46 -12.28
CA LYS A 282 -17.26 3.73 -13.14
C LYS A 282 -17.05 2.33 -12.55
N ARG A 283 -17.53 1.28 -13.23
CA ARG A 283 -17.37 -0.11 -12.79
C ARG A 283 -16.75 -0.98 -13.87
N TRP A 284 -15.97 -1.99 -13.47
CA TRP A 284 -15.34 -2.94 -14.38
C TRP A 284 -16.29 -4.10 -14.67
N LYS A 285 -16.60 -4.36 -15.95
CA LYS A 285 -17.44 -5.49 -16.37
C LYS A 285 -16.60 -6.48 -17.20
N LYS A 286 -16.67 -7.77 -16.89
CA LYS A 286 -16.14 -8.83 -17.79
C LYS A 286 -17.07 -8.92 -18.99
N LEU A 287 -16.52 -8.95 -20.20
CA LEU A 287 -17.29 -9.28 -21.40
C LEU A 287 -17.56 -10.78 -21.38
N LEU A 288 -18.81 -11.17 -21.09
CA LEU A 288 -19.54 -12.31 -21.68
C LEU A 288 -20.82 -12.57 -20.86
N ASP A 289 -21.95 -12.05 -21.34
CA ASP A 289 -23.25 -12.72 -21.37
C ASP A 289 -23.75 -12.50 -22.80
N LYS A 290 -23.34 -13.39 -23.71
CA LYS A 290 -23.95 -13.68 -25.02
C LYS A 290 -23.25 -14.89 -25.62
#